data_AF-A0A226F5Y2-F1
#
_entry.id   AF-A0A226F5Y2-F1
#
_cell.length_a   1.000
_cell.length_b   1.000
_cell.length_c   1.000
_cell.angle_alpha   90.00
_cell.angle_beta   90.00
_cell.angle_gamma   90.00
#
_symmetry.space_group_name_H-M   'P 1'
#
loop_
_entity.id
_entity.type
_entity.pdbx_description
1 polymer ?
#
loop_
_entity_poly.entity_id
_entity_poly.type
_entity_poly.pdbx_seq_one_letter_code
_entity_poly.pdbx_strand_id
1 'polypeptide(L)'
;MENVYENVKKELKPQAVKDALELMWSRINEPDNLDKINGAKEEAGNDMIEVMKLVFPLVVDIQVEAVGKFGFPRNKDGLRDFLVRANELLENDKDISEMLIRIRSIYLPSYA
;
A
#
# COMPACT_ATOMS: atom_id res chain seq x y z
N MET A 1 31.94 -4.40 -9.38
CA MET A 1 30.49 -4.30 -9.65
C MET A 1 29.81 -5.10 -8.58
N GLU A 2 29.30 -4.41 -7.55
CA GLU A 2 28.48 -5.05 -6.51
C GLU A 2 27.25 -5.65 -7.18
N ASN A 3 26.98 -6.91 -6.84
CA ASN A 3 25.90 -7.68 -7.43
C ASN A 3 24.58 -7.09 -6.93
N VAL A 4 23.82 -6.42 -7.81
CA VAL A 4 22.57 -5.71 -7.47
C VAL A 4 21.53 -6.64 -6.81
N TYR A 5 21.70 -7.96 -6.96
CA TYR A 5 20.86 -8.99 -6.35
C TYR A 5 21.21 -9.36 -4.90
N GLU A 6 22.34 -8.92 -4.33
CA GLU A 6 22.69 -9.25 -2.92
C GLU A 6 21.86 -8.45 -1.90
N ASN A 7 21.30 -7.32 -2.28
CA ASN A 7 20.38 -6.56 -1.42
C ASN A 7 18.99 -7.22 -1.27
N VAL A 8 18.71 -8.32 -1.99
CA VAL A 8 17.40 -8.98 -2.03
C VAL A 8 17.07 -9.73 -0.72
N LYS A 9 18.04 -9.96 0.18
CA LYS A 9 17.83 -10.73 1.44
C LYS A 9 17.99 -9.94 2.74
N LYS A 10 17.84 -8.62 2.73
CA LYS A 10 17.69 -7.92 4.01
C LYS A 10 16.28 -8.15 4.54
N GLU A 11 16.19 -8.86 5.67
CA GLU A 11 14.95 -9.05 6.42
C GLU A 11 14.31 -7.67 6.68
N LEU A 12 13.04 -7.53 6.28
CA LEU A 12 12.30 -6.30 6.49
C LEU A 12 11.84 -6.27 7.94
N LYS A 13 12.46 -5.42 8.76
CA LYS A 13 12.13 -5.33 10.19
C LYS A 13 10.66 -4.90 10.37
N PRO A 14 9.93 -5.44 11.36
CA PRO A 14 8.53 -5.08 11.60
C PRO A 14 8.31 -3.56 11.74
N GLN A 15 9.21 -2.85 12.43
CA GLN A 15 9.12 -1.40 12.55
C GLN A 15 9.16 -0.68 11.19
N ALA A 16 10.02 -1.11 10.27
CA ALA A 16 10.10 -0.50 8.94
C ALA A 16 8.82 -0.75 8.12
N VAL A 17 8.15 -1.89 8.32
CA VAL A 17 6.83 -2.14 7.73
C VAL A 17 5.79 -1.20 8.29
N LYS A 18 5.73 -1.04 9.62
CA LYS A 18 4.79 -0.12 10.28
C LYS A 18 5.00 1.31 9.79
N ASP A 19 6.24 1.80 9.81
CA ASP A 19 6.59 3.14 9.33
C ASP A 19 6.17 3.35 7.86
N ALA A 20 6.35 2.34 7.01
CA ALA A 20 5.95 2.42 5.61
C ALA A 20 4.44 2.44 5.43
N LEU A 21 3.71 1.61 6.16
CA LEU A 21 2.24 1.58 6.15
C LEU A 21 1.64 2.87 6.74
N GLU A 22 2.23 3.44 7.79
CA GLU A 22 1.86 4.75 8.33
C GLU A 22 2.11 5.86 7.32
N LEU A 23 3.25 5.81 6.60
CA LEU A 23 3.52 6.75 5.53
C LEU A 23 2.47 6.62 4.42
N MET A 24 2.15 5.41 3.97
CA MET A 24 1.08 5.18 2.97
C MET A 24 -0.24 5.79 3.45
N TRP A 25 -0.63 5.49 4.70
CA TRP A 25 -1.86 6.00 5.29
C TRP A 25 -1.86 7.53 5.36
N SER A 26 -0.79 8.16 5.82
CA SER A 26 -0.67 9.62 5.87
C SER A 26 -0.80 10.26 4.49
N ARG A 27 -0.17 9.67 3.45
CA ARG A 27 -0.22 10.15 2.07
C ARG A 27 -1.61 10.02 1.46
N ILE A 28 -2.30 8.91 1.73
CA ILE A 28 -3.69 8.71 1.32
C ILE A 28 -4.60 9.81 1.88
N ASN A 29 -4.33 10.25 3.11
CA ASN A 29 -5.13 11.28 3.80
C ASN A 29 -4.63 12.72 3.56
N GLU A 30 -3.64 12.94 2.69
CA GLU A 30 -3.31 14.29 2.22
C GLU A 30 -4.52 14.84 1.43
N PRO A 31 -4.93 16.11 1.61
CA PRO A 31 -6.17 16.66 1.04
C PRO A 31 -6.33 16.36 -0.46
N ASP A 32 -5.30 16.65 -1.25
CA ASP A 32 -5.31 16.44 -2.71
C ASP A 32 -5.51 14.97 -3.11
N ASN A 33 -4.99 14.02 -2.33
CA ASN A 33 -5.13 12.59 -2.60
C ASN A 33 -6.50 12.08 -2.14
N LEU A 34 -6.94 12.53 -0.96
CA LEU A 34 -8.23 12.17 -0.40
C LEU A 34 -9.38 12.66 -1.28
N ASP A 35 -9.29 13.89 -1.79
CA ASP A 35 -10.30 14.47 -2.69
C ASP A 35 -10.40 13.68 -4.00
N LYS A 36 -9.26 13.28 -4.60
CA LYS A 36 -9.25 12.44 -5.80
C LYS A 36 -9.84 11.06 -5.55
N ILE A 37 -9.49 10.43 -4.43
CA ILE A 37 -10.01 9.11 -4.05
C ILE A 37 -11.53 9.19 -3.81
N ASN A 38 -12.01 10.23 -3.13
CA ASN A 38 -13.43 10.41 -2.86
C ASN A 38 -14.21 10.70 -4.14
N GLY A 39 -13.71 11.56 -5.04
CA GLY A 39 -14.32 11.79 -6.34
C GLY A 39 -14.43 10.51 -7.18
N ALA A 40 -13.38 9.69 -7.19
CA ALA A 40 -13.40 8.39 -7.87
C ALA A 40 -14.39 7.40 -7.23
N LYS A 41 -14.56 7.43 -5.90
CA LYS A 41 -15.58 6.63 -5.20
C LYS A 41 -17.00 7.09 -5.53
N GLU A 42 -17.23 8.40 -5.58
CA GLU A 42 -18.52 8.98 -5.96
C GLU A 42 -18.88 8.61 -7.41
N GLU A 43 -17.91 8.66 -8.33
CA GLU A 43 -18.09 8.26 -9.72
C GLU A 43 -18.39 6.75 -9.86
N ALA A 44 -17.69 5.90 -9.11
CA ALA A 44 -17.94 4.46 -9.10
C ALA A 44 -19.27 4.07 -8.45
N GLY A 45 -19.76 4.87 -7.49
CA GLY A 45 -20.94 4.56 -6.69
C GLY A 45 -20.81 3.20 -5.97
N ASN A 46 -21.77 2.31 -6.22
CA ASN A 46 -21.78 0.96 -5.63
C ASN A 46 -21.22 -0.12 -6.57
N ASP A 47 -20.74 0.24 -7.76
CA ASP A 47 -20.18 -0.73 -8.70
C ASP A 47 -18.76 -1.11 -8.28
N MET A 48 -18.61 -2.34 -7.79
CA MET A 48 -17.34 -2.87 -7.30
C MET A 48 -16.26 -2.93 -8.38
N ILE A 49 -16.65 -3.18 -9.64
CA ILE A 49 -15.72 -3.20 -10.76
C ILE A 49 -15.25 -1.77 -11.05
N GLU A 50 -16.13 -0.78 -10.98
CA GLU A 50 -15.74 0.62 -11.14
C GLU A 50 -14.87 1.12 -9.98
N VAL A 51 -15.13 0.73 -8.73
CA VAL A 51 -14.21 1.03 -7.60
C VAL A 51 -12.82 0.47 -7.88
N MET A 52 -12.72 -0.77 -8.36
CA MET A 52 -11.44 -1.38 -8.72
C MET A 52 -10.78 -0.75 -9.94
N LYS A 53 -11.52 -0.12 -10.85
CA LYS A 53 -10.95 0.58 -12.01
C LYS A 53 -10.51 2.00 -11.67
N LEU A 54 -11.28 2.72 -10.87
CA LEU A 54 -11.10 4.16 -10.62
C LEU A 54 -10.29 4.43 -9.35
N VAL A 55 -10.56 3.69 -8.27
CA VAL A 55 -9.97 3.97 -6.94
C VAL A 55 -8.65 3.22 -6.74
N PHE A 56 -8.61 1.93 -7.10
CA PHE A 56 -7.43 1.10 -6.87
C PHE A 56 -6.14 1.68 -7.47
N PRO A 57 -6.11 2.16 -8.73
CA PRO A 57 -4.88 2.73 -9.30
C PRO A 57 -4.37 3.94 -8.51
N LEU A 58 -5.26 4.81 -8.04
CA LEU A 58 -4.89 6.00 -7.26
C LEU A 58 -4.19 5.61 -5.95
N VAL A 59 -4.74 4.61 -5.24
CA VAL A 59 -4.16 4.12 -3.99
C VAL A 59 -2.80 3.43 -4.26
N VAL A 60 -2.71 2.63 -5.32
CA VAL A 60 -1.46 1.95 -5.70
C VAL A 60 -0.35 2.95 -6.01
N ASP A 61 -0.63 4.02 -6.75
CA ASP A 61 0.39 5.02 -7.11
C ASP A 61 0.93 5.72 -5.86
N ILE A 62 0.06 6.03 -4.88
CA ILE A 62 0.47 6.57 -3.58
C ILE A 62 1.36 5.57 -2.83
N GLN A 63 0.99 4.29 -2.82
CA GLN A 63 1.75 3.24 -2.14
C GLN A 63 3.13 3.03 -2.78
N VAL A 64 3.21 3.08 -4.11
CA VAL A 64 4.49 2.98 -4.86
C VAL A 64 5.45 4.10 -4.46
N GLU A 65 4.98 5.34 -4.37
CA GLU A 65 5.83 6.46 -3.93
C GLU A 65 6.24 6.34 -2.46
N ALA A 66 5.36 5.83 -1.60
CA ALA A 66 5.64 5.63 -0.17
C ALA A 66 6.74 4.58 0.06
N VAL A 67 6.65 3.39 -0.55
CA VAL A 67 7.67 2.33 -0.38
C VAL A 67 9.03 2.73 -0.92
N GLY A 68 9.07 3.63 -1.89
CA GLY A 68 10.30 4.21 -2.42
C GLY A 68 11.20 4.84 -1.37
N LYS A 69 10.65 5.34 -0.26
CA LYS A 69 11.42 5.90 0.85
C LYS A 69 12.12 4.85 1.72
N PHE A 70 11.76 3.58 1.55
CA PHE A 70 12.27 2.44 2.32
C PHE A 70 13.22 1.56 1.51
N GLY A 71 13.72 2.06 0.38
CA GLY A 71 14.72 1.37 -0.45
C GLY A 71 14.14 0.42 -1.50
N PHE A 72 12.80 0.36 -1.63
CA PHE A 72 12.15 -0.38 -2.70
C PHE A 72 12.16 0.43 -4.01
N PRO A 73 12.21 -0.22 -5.19
CA PRO A 73 11.97 0.45 -6.46
C PRO A 73 10.63 1.18 -6.46
N ARG A 74 10.59 2.41 -7.01
CA ARG A 74 9.36 3.20 -7.19
C ARG A 74 8.55 2.73 -8.39
N ASN A 75 8.12 1.47 -8.32
CA ASN A 75 7.26 0.84 -9.31
C ASN A 75 6.40 -0.24 -8.65
N LYS A 76 5.50 -0.85 -9.43
CA LYS A 76 4.57 -1.88 -8.95
C LYS A 76 5.29 -3.15 -8.45
N ASP A 77 6.47 -3.48 -9.01
CA ASP A 77 7.25 -4.63 -8.56
C ASP A 77 7.89 -4.37 -7.18
N GLY A 78 8.35 -3.15 -6.91
CA GLY A 78 8.85 -2.75 -5.60
C GLY A 78 7.76 -2.74 -4.53
N LEU A 79 6.57 -2.25 -4.87
CA LEU A 79 5.39 -2.36 -3.98
C LEU A 79 5.02 -3.83 -3.74
N ARG A 80 5.02 -4.66 -4.78
CA ARG A 80 4.72 -6.10 -4.65
C ARG A 80 5.70 -6.80 -3.73
N ASP A 81 7.01 -6.55 -3.89
CA ASP A 81 8.05 -7.12 -3.02
C ASP A 81 7.86 -6.70 -1.56
N PHE A 82 7.61 -5.40 -1.32
CA PHE A 82 7.26 -4.90 0.02
C PHE A 82 6.06 -5.65 0.62
N LEU A 83 4.96 -5.78 -0.13
CA LEU A 83 3.74 -6.43 0.36
C LEU A 83 3.93 -7.92 0.64
N VAL A 84 4.73 -8.64 -0.18
CA VAL A 84 5.05 -10.05 0.07
C VAL A 84 5.79 -10.18 1.41
N ARG A 85 6.84 -9.38 1.64
CA ARG A 85 7.61 -9.39 2.90
C ARG A 85 6.79 -8.93 4.10
N ALA A 86 5.94 -7.92 3.92
CA ALA A 86 5.03 -7.47 4.98
C ALA A 86 4.02 -8.56 5.38
N ASN A 87 3.55 -9.35 4.41
CA ASN A 87 2.62 -10.46 4.68
C ASN A 87 3.26 -11.57 5.53
N GLU A 88 4.58 -11.79 5.46
CA GLU A 88 5.30 -12.77 6.29
C GLU A 88 5.27 -12.43 7.79
N LEU A 89 4.94 -11.17 8.14
CA LEU A 89 4.90 -10.69 9.53
C LEU A 89 3.49 -10.69 10.15
N LEU A 90 2.44 -10.98 9.37
CA LEU A 90 1.04 -10.85 9.80
C LEU A 90 0.69 -11.72 11.01
N GLU A 91 1.22 -12.94 11.08
CA GLU A 91 0.92 -13.88 12.16
C GLU A 91 1.45 -13.40 13.52
N ASN A 92 2.52 -12.61 13.50
CA ASN A 92 3.23 -12.17 14.71
C ASN A 92 2.99 -10.70 15.05
N ASP A 93 2.39 -9.91 14.14
CA ASP A 93 2.20 -8.47 14.32
C ASP A 93 0.80 -8.03 13.84
N LYS A 94 -0.12 -7.89 14.79
CA LYS A 94 -1.51 -7.50 14.52
C LYS A 94 -1.63 -6.09 13.94
N ASP A 95 -0.76 -5.16 14.34
CA ASP A 95 -0.82 -3.77 13.87
C ASP A 95 -0.57 -3.70 12.36
N ILE A 96 0.40 -4.48 11.85
CA ILE A 96 0.68 -4.60 10.42
C ILE A 96 -0.55 -5.12 9.68
N SER A 97 -1.22 -6.14 10.24
CA SER A 97 -2.44 -6.72 9.66
C SER A 97 -3.57 -5.71 9.59
N GLU A 98 -3.85 -5.02 10.71
CA GLU A 98 -4.91 -4.01 10.79
C GLU A 98 -4.67 -2.85 9.82
N MET A 99 -3.42 -2.35 9.71
CA MET A 99 -3.09 -1.28 8.76
C MET A 99 -3.21 -1.71 7.30
N LEU A 100 -2.80 -2.94 6.95
CA LEU A 100 -3.00 -3.46 5.60
C LEU A 100 -4.47 -3.62 5.25
N ILE A 101 -5.30 -4.11 6.18
CA ILE A 101 -6.75 -4.20 6.00
C ILE A 101 -7.34 -2.80 5.81
N ARG A 102 -6.93 -1.83 6.63
CA ARG A 102 -7.41 -0.45 6.58
C ARG A 102 -7.07 0.25 5.25
N ILE A 103 -5.89 0.02 4.69
CA ILE A 103 -5.53 0.57 3.38
C ILE A 103 -6.31 -0.14 2.27
N ARG A 104 -6.44 -1.46 2.33
CA ARG A 104 -7.16 -2.25 1.32
C ARG A 104 -8.65 -1.92 1.29
N SER A 105 -9.28 -1.62 2.43
CA SER A 105 -10.70 -1.28 2.50
C SER A 105 -11.08 0.02 1.79
N ILE A 106 -10.10 0.80 1.34
CA ILE A 106 -10.34 1.98 0.51
C ILE A 106 -10.92 1.57 -0.86
N TYR A 107 -10.46 0.45 -1.41
CA TYR A 107 -10.83 -0.01 -2.75
C TYR A 107 -11.40 -1.43 -2.78
N LEU A 108 -11.26 -2.21 -1.70
CA LEU A 108 -12.00 -3.43 -1.51
C LEU A 108 -13.29 -3.11 -0.76
N PRO A 109 -14.45 -3.56 -1.26
CA PRO A 109 -15.68 -3.47 -0.49
C PRO A 109 -15.52 -4.21 0.83
N SER A 110 -16.01 -3.61 1.90
CA SER A 110 -16.20 -4.30 3.18
C SER A 110 -17.00 -5.57 2.92
N TYR A 111 -16.42 -6.75 3.18
CA TYR A 111 -17.22 -7.94 3.44
C TYR A 111 -17.91 -7.68 4.80
N ALA A 112 -19.04 -6.98 4.75
CA ALA A 112 -20.02 -6.97 5.83
C ALA A 112 -20.94 -8.18 5.67
#